data_AF-A0A7V9ND49-F1
#
_entry.id   AF-A0A7V9ND49-F1
#
_cell.length_a   1.000
_cell.length_b   1.000
_cell.length_c   1.000
_cell.angle_alpha   90.00
_cell.angle_beta   90.00
_cell.angle_gamma   90.00
#
_symmetry.space_group_name_H-M   'P 1'
#
loop_
_entity.id
_entity.type
_entity.pdbx_description
1 polymer ?
#
loop_
_entity_poly.entity_id
_entity_poly.type
_entity_poly.pdbx_seq_one_letter_code
_entity_poly.pdbx_strand_id
1 'polypeptide(L)'
;MRLFLDAEGAARRRVERAIRDLKSVSLWLRLTRHLFILRIETRSGKRVPEDGHLADAGLAVHVDPMGAGLFCYIRMWPAALDRDLANQRVYYSEGRLGFVPPSDRIFWASILGHELGHCQGRREVTPEDVALEWENRVRDLLSRRI
;
A
#
# COMPACT_ATOMS: atom_id res chain seq x y z
N MET A 1 -12.15 12.82 -3.35
CA MET A 1 -10.87 12.61 -2.65
C MET A 1 -9.77 13.47 -3.26
N ARG A 2 -9.08 14.28 -2.45
CA ARG A 2 -7.82 14.96 -2.84
C ARG A 2 -6.64 14.02 -2.58
N LEU A 3 -5.70 13.92 -3.53
CA LEU A 3 -4.50 13.08 -3.41
C LEU A 3 -3.26 13.97 -3.24
N PHE A 4 -2.49 13.74 -2.19
CA PHE A 4 -1.19 14.37 -1.97
C PHE A 4 -0.08 13.31 -2.02
N LEU A 5 0.89 13.49 -2.92
CA LEU A 5 2.04 12.59 -3.07
C LEU A 5 3.31 13.29 -2.62
N ASP A 6 3.77 12.95 -1.42
CA ASP A 6 5.01 13.44 -0.81
C ASP A 6 6.12 12.40 -0.99
N ALA A 7 6.53 12.26 -2.25
CA ALA A 7 7.52 11.29 -2.69
C ALA A 7 8.36 11.89 -3.82
N GLU A 8 9.62 11.47 -3.88
CA GLU A 8 10.59 11.99 -4.85
C GLU A 8 11.24 10.86 -5.67
N GLY A 9 11.77 11.24 -6.83
CA GLY A 9 12.61 10.37 -7.67
C GLY A 9 11.97 9.01 -8.01
N ALA A 10 12.71 7.94 -7.74
CA ALA A 10 12.28 6.58 -8.05
C ALA A 10 11.10 6.12 -7.19
N ALA A 11 11.06 6.50 -5.91
CA ALA A 11 9.98 6.14 -5.00
C ALA A 11 8.65 6.72 -5.46
N ARG A 12 8.64 7.99 -5.89
CA ARG A 12 7.46 8.63 -6.51
C ARG A 12 6.94 7.83 -7.69
N ARG A 13 7.82 7.44 -8.63
CA ARG A 13 7.43 6.67 -9.82
C ARG A 13 6.86 5.28 -9.48
N ARG A 14 7.34 4.65 -8.40
CA ARG A 14 6.81 3.37 -7.92
C ARG A 14 5.42 3.54 -7.31
N VAL A 15 5.21 4.56 -6.46
CA VAL A 15 3.88 4.89 -5.91
C VAL A 15 2.89 5.25 -7.02
N GLU A 16 3.27 6.11 -7.96
CA GLU A 16 2.41 6.48 -9.10
C GLU A 16 2.05 5.26 -9.98
N ARG A 17 2.98 4.32 -10.14
CA ARG A 17 2.74 3.05 -10.84
C ARG A 17 1.77 2.17 -10.05
N ALA A 18 1.97 1.99 -8.75
CA ALA A 18 1.05 1.25 -7.88
C ALA A 18 -0.37 1.82 -7.96
N ILE A 19 -0.53 3.15 -7.94
CA ILE A 19 -1.83 3.82 -8.13
C ILE A 19 -2.43 3.49 -9.50
N ARG A 20 -1.63 3.57 -10.58
CA ARG A 20 -2.10 3.20 -11.94
C ARG A 20 -2.52 1.74 -12.01
N ASP A 21 -1.79 0.85 -11.36
CA ASP A 21 -2.09 -0.58 -11.32
C ASP A 21 -3.40 -0.84 -10.60
N LEU A 22 -3.60 -0.27 -9.41
CA LEU A 22 -4.87 -0.32 -8.69
C LEU A 22 -6.05 0.25 -9.48
N LYS A 23 -5.83 1.33 -10.26
CA LYS A 23 -6.84 1.86 -11.19
C LYS A 23 -7.15 0.89 -12.32
N SER A 24 -6.13 0.26 -12.89
CA SER A 24 -6.26 -0.65 -14.02
C SER A 24 -7.10 -1.89 -13.69
N VAL A 25 -7.11 -2.33 -12.43
CA VAL A 25 -7.93 -3.44 -11.92
C VAL A 25 -9.19 -2.97 -11.15
N SER A 26 -9.57 -1.70 -11.33
CA SER A 26 -10.78 -1.10 -10.75
C SER A 26 -10.87 -1.16 -9.21
N LEU A 27 -9.73 -1.28 -8.53
CA LEU A 27 -9.67 -1.30 -7.06
C LEU A 27 -9.50 0.09 -6.46
N TRP A 28 -8.85 1.01 -7.18
CA TRP A 28 -8.59 2.36 -6.68
C TRP A 28 -9.85 3.05 -6.14
N LEU A 29 -10.92 3.11 -6.94
CA LEU A 29 -12.15 3.76 -6.52
C LEU A 29 -12.79 3.06 -5.31
N ARG A 30 -12.73 1.72 -5.24
CA ARG A 30 -13.26 0.95 -4.10
C ARG A 30 -12.51 1.26 -2.81
N LEU A 31 -11.20 1.41 -2.91
CA LEU A 31 -10.29 1.67 -1.80
C LEU A 31 -10.28 3.14 -1.35
N THR A 32 -10.69 4.09 -2.18
CA THR A 32 -10.51 5.52 -1.86
C THR A 32 -11.79 6.36 -1.89
N ARG A 33 -12.94 5.83 -2.32
CA ARG A 33 -14.16 6.64 -2.49
C ARG A 33 -14.69 7.26 -1.19
N HIS A 34 -14.46 6.61 -0.06
CA HIS A 34 -14.87 7.09 1.26
C HIS A 34 -13.93 8.14 1.84
N LEU A 35 -12.77 8.36 1.21
CA LEU A 35 -11.76 9.30 1.68
C LEU A 35 -12.03 10.69 1.13
N PHE A 36 -11.95 11.68 2.01
CA PHE A 36 -11.93 13.09 1.63
C PHE A 36 -10.53 13.49 1.16
N ILE A 37 -9.51 13.04 1.88
CA ILE A 37 -8.08 13.28 1.57
C ILE A 37 -7.30 11.96 1.72
N LEU A 38 -6.39 11.72 0.78
CA LEU A 38 -5.36 10.69 0.86
C LEU A 38 -4.00 11.36 0.72
N ARG A 39 -3.14 11.20 1.72
CA ARG A 39 -1.72 11.59 1.65
C ARG A 39 -0.86 10.35 1.64
N ILE A 40 -0.01 10.19 0.63
CA ILE A 40 0.97 9.12 0.56
C ILE A 40 2.34 9.77 0.59
N GLU A 41 3.17 9.37 1.56
CA GLU A 41 4.55 9.81 1.66
C GLU A 41 5.54 8.65 1.54
N THR A 42 6.75 8.96 1.08
CA THR A 42 7.86 7.99 1.08
C THR A 42 9.03 8.52 1.90
N ARG A 43 9.57 7.70 2.81
CA ARG A 43 10.76 8.07 3.61
C ARG A 43 11.99 7.33 3.13
N SER A 44 13.06 8.06 2.82
CA SER A 44 14.32 7.56 2.25
C SER A 44 15.17 6.64 3.17
N GLY A 45 14.60 6.08 4.23
CA GLY A 45 15.10 4.84 4.83
C GLY A 45 16.31 4.91 5.76
N LYS A 46 16.78 6.08 6.25
CA LYS A 46 17.81 6.09 7.32
C LYS A 46 17.30 5.58 8.68
N ARG A 47 15.98 5.56 8.89
CA ARG A 47 15.28 4.88 9.99
C ARG A 47 14.12 4.09 9.38
N VAL A 48 14.41 2.87 8.98
CA VAL A 48 13.36 1.85 8.87
C VAL A 48 12.97 1.49 10.32
N PRO A 49 11.69 1.40 10.66
CA PRO A 49 11.26 0.93 11.98
C PRO A 49 11.93 -0.39 12.35
N GLU A 50 12.37 -0.54 13.61
CA GLU A 50 13.09 -1.74 14.08
C GLU A 50 12.22 -3.01 14.06
N ASP A 51 10.91 -2.81 14.09
CA ASP A 51 9.89 -3.85 13.98
C ASP A 51 9.64 -4.35 12.53
N GLY A 52 10.30 -3.74 11.54
CA GLY A 52 10.26 -4.20 10.15
C GLY A 52 9.05 -3.73 9.34
N HIS A 53 8.27 -2.74 9.80
CA HIS A 53 7.15 -2.21 9.02
C HIS A 53 7.60 -1.67 7.64
N LEU A 54 6.90 -2.11 6.60
CA LEU A 54 7.16 -1.76 5.20
C LEU A 54 6.44 -0.48 4.80
N ALA A 55 5.25 -0.29 5.38
CA ALA A 55 4.41 0.89 5.29
C ALA A 55 3.51 0.95 6.53
N ASP A 56 2.95 2.13 6.80
CA ASP A 56 1.98 2.37 7.87
C ASP A 56 0.84 3.23 7.32
N ALA A 57 -0.38 2.92 7.76
CA ALA A 57 -1.58 3.72 7.51
C ALA A 57 -2.18 4.29 8.79
N GLY A 58 -2.64 5.53 8.73
CA GLY A 58 -3.40 6.19 9.77
C GLY A 58 -4.68 6.80 9.21
N LEU A 59 -5.80 6.61 9.91
CA LEU A 59 -7.10 7.19 9.57
C LEU A 59 -7.52 8.19 10.64
N ALA A 60 -7.85 9.41 10.22
CA ALA A 60 -8.34 10.47 11.10
C ALA A 60 -9.52 11.21 10.46
N VAL A 61 -10.27 11.94 11.29
CA VAL A 61 -11.25 12.91 10.80
C VAL A 61 -10.53 14.22 10.52
N HIS A 62 -10.76 14.79 9.34
CA HIS A 62 -10.25 16.10 8.94
C HIS A 62 -11.42 17.07 8.73
N VAL A 63 -11.27 18.27 9.28
CA VAL A 63 -12.24 19.36 9.18
C VAL A 63 -11.49 20.61 8.73
N ASP A 64 -11.88 21.18 7.60
CA ASP A 64 -11.36 22.44 7.08
C ASP A 64 -12.54 23.36 6.66
N PRO A 65 -12.31 24.65 6.36
CA PRO A 65 -13.37 25.55 5.91
C PRO A 65 -14.06 25.13 4.59
N MET A 66 -13.47 24.19 3.83
CA MET A 66 -14.02 23.66 2.58
C MET A 66 -14.84 22.37 2.79
N GLY A 67 -14.83 21.79 3.99
CA GLY A 67 -15.62 20.62 4.35
C GLY A 67 -15.01 19.72 5.41
N ALA A 68 -15.68 18.62 5.71
CA ALA A 68 -15.23 17.59 6.65
C ALA A 68 -15.27 16.21 6.01
N GLY A 69 -14.35 15.33 6.42
CA GLY A 69 -14.37 13.93 6.02
C GLY A 69 -13.14 13.14 6.46
N LEU A 70 -13.02 11.91 5.95
CA LEU A 70 -11.94 11.02 6.35
C LEU A 70 -10.62 11.39 5.66
N PHE A 71 -9.57 11.51 6.47
CA PHE A 71 -8.19 11.68 6.05
C PHE A 71 -7.44 10.38 6.29
N CYS A 72 -6.94 9.78 5.22
CA CYS A 72 -6.02 8.65 5.28
C CYS A 72 -4.61 9.13 4.98
N TYR A 73 -3.66 8.75 5.82
CA TYR A 73 -2.25 8.98 5.64
C TYR A 73 -1.53 7.65 5.53
N ILE A 74 -0.73 7.50 4.49
CA ILE A 74 0.09 6.32 4.25
C ILE A 74 1.54 6.75 4.17
N ARG A 75 2.40 6.11 4.95
CA ARG A 75 3.85 6.27 4.88
C ARG A 75 4.45 4.97 4.38
N MET A 76 5.25 5.03 3.32
CA MET A 76 5.98 3.87 2.80
C MET A 76 7.48 4.02 2.99
N TRP A 77 8.19 2.92 3.25
CA TRP A 77 9.65 2.88 3.34
C TRP A 77 10.24 2.09 2.17
N PRO A 78 10.64 2.75 1.06
CA PRO A 78 11.15 2.08 -0.14
C PRO A 78 12.30 1.10 0.13
N ALA A 79 13.22 1.44 1.04
CA ALA A 79 14.34 0.57 1.39
C ALA A 79 13.90 -0.71 2.14
N ALA A 80 12.85 -0.62 2.95
CA ALA A 80 12.28 -1.77 3.65
C ALA A 80 11.54 -2.68 2.66
N LEU A 81 10.74 -2.08 1.77
CA LEU A 81 10.05 -2.79 0.68
C LEU A 81 11.02 -3.55 -0.23
N ASP A 82 12.09 -2.87 -0.68
CA ASP A 82 13.09 -3.49 -1.56
C ASP A 82 13.82 -4.63 -0.85
N ARG A 83 14.10 -4.49 0.45
CA ARG A 83 14.73 -5.54 1.26
C ARG A 83 13.80 -6.73 1.48
N ASP A 84 12.54 -6.49 1.81
CA ASP A 84 11.57 -7.57 2.03
C ASP A 84 11.36 -8.39 0.77
N LEU A 85 11.17 -7.73 -0.37
CA LEU A 85 11.03 -8.43 -1.65
C LEU A 85 12.28 -9.23 -2.02
N ALA A 86 13.49 -8.72 -1.71
CA ALA A 86 14.72 -9.47 -1.90
C ALA A 86 14.78 -10.70 -0.99
N ASN A 87 14.40 -10.56 0.28
CA ASN A 87 14.34 -11.67 1.24
C ASN A 87 13.35 -12.75 0.80
N GLN A 88 12.15 -12.36 0.32
CA GLN A 88 11.17 -13.31 -0.20
C GLN A 88 11.74 -14.13 -1.38
N ARG A 89 12.51 -13.49 -2.28
CA ARG A 89 13.21 -14.18 -3.38
C ARG A 89 14.24 -15.17 -2.90
N VAL A 90 15.03 -14.80 -1.89
CA VAL A 90 16.00 -15.71 -1.25
C VAL A 90 15.25 -16.91 -0.63
N TYR A 91 14.24 -16.67 0.19
CA TYR A 91 13.48 -17.73 0.84
C TYR A 91 12.79 -18.67 -0.15
N TYR A 92 12.28 -18.15 -1.26
CA TYR A 92 11.75 -18.99 -2.33
C TYR A 92 12.84 -19.86 -2.97
N SER A 93 14.01 -19.30 -3.28
CA SER A 93 15.13 -20.06 -3.84
C SER A 93 15.69 -21.14 -2.90
N GLU A 94 15.52 -20.95 -1.58
CA GLU A 94 15.88 -21.92 -0.54
C GLU A 94 14.78 -22.97 -0.27
N GLY A 95 13.63 -22.90 -0.97
CA GLY A 95 12.49 -23.79 -0.73
C GLY A 95 11.75 -23.52 0.59
N ARG A 96 12.00 -22.38 1.24
CA ARG A 96 11.38 -21.97 2.51
C ARG A 96 10.06 -21.24 2.32
N LEU A 97 9.79 -20.77 1.10
CA LEU A 97 8.55 -20.09 0.73
C LEU A 97 7.76 -20.97 -0.25
N GLY A 98 6.53 -21.33 0.12
CA GLY A 98 5.67 -22.21 -0.69
C GLY A 98 5.01 -21.53 -1.90
N PHE A 99 5.34 -20.27 -2.18
CA PHE A 99 4.77 -19.49 -3.27
C PHE A 99 5.84 -18.65 -3.98
N VAL A 100 5.63 -18.41 -5.28
CA VAL A 100 6.51 -17.55 -6.08
C VAL A 100 6.37 -16.10 -5.59
N PRO A 101 7.47 -15.41 -5.23
CA PRO A 101 7.43 -14.02 -4.82
C PRO A 101 6.85 -13.13 -5.92
N PRO A 102 6.09 -12.07 -5.56
CA PRO A 102 5.52 -11.16 -6.55
C PRO A 102 6.61 -10.42 -7.34
N SER A 103 6.26 -9.91 -8.52
CA SER A 103 7.09 -8.91 -9.20
C SER A 103 7.14 -7.61 -8.39
N ASP A 104 8.18 -6.79 -8.57
CA ASP A 104 8.29 -5.47 -7.93
C ASP A 104 7.02 -4.63 -8.11
N ARG A 105 6.49 -4.62 -9.34
CA ARG A 105 5.24 -3.95 -9.68
C ARG A 105 4.05 -4.44 -8.83
N ILE A 106 3.85 -5.76 -8.74
CA ILE A 106 2.74 -6.35 -7.98
C ILE A 106 2.93 -6.10 -6.49
N PHE A 107 4.15 -6.24 -5.98
CA PHE A 107 4.45 -6.06 -4.57
C PHE A 107 4.13 -4.64 -4.09
N TRP A 108 4.61 -3.62 -4.81
CA TRP A 108 4.33 -2.22 -4.46
C TRP A 108 2.83 -1.89 -4.52
N ALA A 109 2.11 -2.43 -5.51
CA ALA A 109 0.66 -2.25 -5.60
C ALA A 109 -0.07 -2.99 -4.47
N SER A 110 0.37 -4.19 -4.09
CA SER A 110 -0.26 -4.97 -3.03
C SER A 110 -0.08 -4.32 -1.68
N ILE A 111 1.11 -3.81 -1.36
CA ILE A 111 1.34 -3.07 -0.11
C ILE A 111 0.52 -1.78 -0.08
N LEU A 112 0.47 -1.00 -1.17
CA LEU A 112 -0.41 0.17 -1.19
C LEU A 112 -1.90 -0.20 -1.01
N GLY A 113 -2.33 -1.34 -1.57
CA GLY A 113 -3.67 -1.88 -1.36
C GLY A 113 -3.94 -2.27 0.09
N HIS A 114 -2.98 -2.91 0.74
CA HIS A 114 -2.99 -3.28 2.15
C HIS A 114 -3.24 -2.05 3.03
N GLU A 115 -2.40 -1.01 2.89
CA GLU A 115 -2.51 0.22 3.67
C GLU A 115 -3.83 0.97 3.44
N LEU A 116 -4.34 0.98 2.21
CA LEU A 116 -5.67 1.54 1.93
C LEU A 116 -6.80 0.71 2.56
N GLY A 117 -6.59 -0.59 2.76
CA GLY A 117 -7.48 -1.49 3.48
C GLY A 117 -7.68 -1.07 4.93
N HIS A 118 -6.59 -0.75 5.65
CA HIS A 118 -6.66 -0.21 7.02
C HIS A 118 -7.51 1.07 7.09
N CYS A 119 -7.47 1.89 6.04
CA CYS A 119 -8.24 3.13 5.98
C CYS A 119 -9.75 2.95 5.72
N GLN A 120 -10.28 1.73 5.53
CA GLN A 120 -11.72 1.52 5.28
C GLN A 120 -12.62 1.57 6.52
N GLY A 121 -12.04 1.46 7.73
CA GLY A 121 -12.80 1.65 8.98
C GLY A 121 -13.98 0.69 9.18
N ARG A 122 -13.82 -0.59 8.78
CA ARG A 122 -14.83 -1.63 9.04
C ARG A 122 -14.82 -1.99 10.53
N ARG A 123 -15.97 -1.81 11.21
CA ARG A 123 -16.10 -2.04 12.66
C ARG A 123 -16.17 -3.51 13.08
N GLU A 124 -16.55 -4.38 12.15
CA GLU A 124 -16.90 -5.78 12.44
C GLU A 124 -15.76 -6.78 12.17
N VAL A 125 -14.65 -6.31 11.62
CA VAL A 125 -13.50 -7.12 11.20
C VAL A 125 -12.24 -6.47 11.73
N THR A 126 -11.21 -7.26 12.06
CA THR A 126 -9.93 -6.67 12.45
C THR A 126 -9.37 -5.82 11.29
N PRO A 127 -8.72 -4.68 11.58
CA PRO A 127 -8.12 -3.85 10.53
C PRO A 127 -7.10 -4.61 9.66
N GLU A 128 -6.43 -5.61 10.24
CA GLU A 128 -5.42 -6.44 9.56
C GLU A 128 -6.07 -7.41 8.56
N ASP A 129 -7.13 -8.11 8.95
CA ASP A 129 -7.80 -9.06 8.03
C ASP A 129 -8.34 -8.34 6.78
N VAL A 130 -8.83 -7.11 6.93
CA VAL A 130 -9.28 -6.27 5.81
C VAL A 130 -8.10 -5.88 4.92
N ALA A 131 -6.98 -5.49 5.51
CA ALA A 131 -5.79 -5.13 4.76
C ALA A 131 -5.22 -6.32 3.97
N LEU A 132 -5.15 -7.50 4.60
CA LEU A 132 -4.75 -8.76 3.95
C LEU A 132 -5.72 -9.18 2.84
N GLU A 133 -7.03 -9.00 3.03
CA GLU A 133 -8.03 -9.23 1.96
C GLU A 133 -7.68 -8.40 0.72
N TRP A 134 -7.39 -7.10 0.90
CA TRP A 134 -7.05 -6.20 -0.20
C TRP A 134 -5.68 -6.50 -0.81
N GLU A 135 -4.68 -6.81 0.00
CA GLU A 135 -3.35 -7.22 -0.47
C GLU A 135 -3.45 -8.44 -1.40
N ASN A 136 -4.14 -9.48 -0.95
CA ASN A 136 -4.33 -10.72 -1.71
C ASN A 136 -5.14 -10.45 -2.99
N ARG A 137 -6.21 -9.66 -2.90
CA ARG A 137 -7.02 -9.30 -4.07
C ARG A 137 -6.24 -8.52 -5.11
N VAL A 138 -5.35 -7.62 -4.70
CA VAL A 138 -4.47 -6.88 -5.63
C VAL A 138 -3.51 -7.85 -6.31
N ARG A 139 -2.87 -8.74 -5.56
CA ARG A 139 -1.96 -9.77 -6.10
C ARG A 139 -2.67 -10.64 -7.13
N ASP A 140 -3.84 -11.17 -6.80
CA ASP A 140 -4.62 -12.03 -7.68
C ASP A 140 -4.98 -11.35 -9.00
N LEU A 141 -5.51 -10.12 -8.93
CA LEU A 141 -5.98 -9.41 -10.12
C LEU A 141 -4.84 -8.95 -11.03
N LEU A 142 -3.69 -8.58 -10.47
CA LEU A 142 -2.54 -8.16 -11.27
C LEU A 142 -1.76 -9.36 -11.83
N SER A 143 -1.66 -10.46 -11.10
CA SER A 143 -1.00 -11.69 -11.58
C SER A 143 -1.72 -12.31 -12.78
N ARG A 144 -3.05 -12.21 -12.87
CA ARG A 144 -3.85 -12.70 -14.01
C ARG A 144 -3.69 -11.88 -15.30
N ARG A 145 -2.96 -10.76 -15.24
CA ARG A 145 -2.72 -9.85 -16.38
C ARG A 145 -1.31 -9.93 -16.94
N ILE A 146 -0.49 -10.82 -16.39
CA ILE A 146 0.84 -11.19 -16.90
C ILE A 146 0.65 -12.37 -17.84
#